data_AF-A0A6B0UXD8-F1
#
_entry.id   AF-A0A6B0UXD8-F1
#
_cell.length_a   1.000
_cell.length_b   1.000
_cell.length_c   1.000
_cell.angle_alpha   90.00
_cell.angle_beta   90.00
_cell.angle_gamma   90.00
#
_symmetry.space_group_name_H-M   'P 1'
#
loop_
_entity.id
_entity.type
_entity.pdbx_description
1 polymer ?
#
loop_
_entity_poly.entity_id
_entity_poly.type
_entity_poly.pdbx_seq_one_letter_code
_entity_poly.pdbx_strand_id
1 'polypeptide(L)'
;RLQALQQYRKNKRSQHLKIELNLAAAQAKRYTLELDTSTWQIHYNSFNERTGLKKVWRTYKGMAGKTKSKNTGSNLALHMHISEDELATLAAEIFFPQPSTPSPSDCYQIQTENAHLPEDSLFTMGELVFALNSAKCNTAPGPDRITIHALRSLPDIDMQDLLNWF
;
A
#
# COMPACT_ATOMS: atom_id res chain seq x y z
N ARG A 1 4.33 18.11 0.69
CA ARG A 1 5.20 18.23 -0.53
C ARG A 1 4.65 19.20 -1.60
N LEU A 2 3.37 19.60 -1.56
CA LEU A 2 2.74 20.38 -2.63
C LEU A 2 2.46 21.87 -2.35
N GLN A 3 2.45 22.34 -1.10
CA GLN A 3 2.00 23.71 -0.80
C GLN A 3 2.93 24.81 -1.35
N ALA A 4 4.25 24.74 -1.09
CA ALA A 4 5.21 25.71 -1.65
C ALA A 4 5.25 25.68 -3.19
N LEU A 5 5.10 24.49 -3.79
CA LEU A 5 5.04 24.31 -5.25
C LEU A 5 3.73 24.85 -5.84
N GLN A 6 2.60 24.66 -5.14
CA GLN A 6 1.29 25.22 -5.50
C GLN A 6 1.29 26.75 -5.38
N GLN A 7 1.87 27.31 -4.31
CA GLN A 7 1.99 28.75 -4.11
C GLN A 7 2.90 29.40 -5.16
N TYR A 8 4.05 28.82 -5.46
CA TYR A 8 4.92 29.28 -6.54
C TYR A 8 4.25 29.19 -7.92
N ARG A 9 3.50 28.12 -8.20
CA ARG A 9 2.76 27.98 -9.47
C ARG A 9 1.66 29.05 -9.64
N LYS A 10 1.03 29.48 -8.54
CA LYS A 10 0.03 30.56 -8.52
C LYS A 10 0.66 31.94 -8.75
N ASN A 11 1.88 32.19 -8.26
CA ASN A 11 2.57 33.46 -8.48
C ASN A 11 4.07 33.27 -8.83
N LYS A 12 4.33 33.00 -10.12
CA LYS A 12 5.66 32.66 -10.65
C LYS A 12 6.67 33.81 -10.66
N ARG A 13 6.22 35.05 -10.47
CA ARG A 13 7.08 36.26 -10.50
C ARG A 13 7.65 36.62 -9.13
N SER A 14 7.12 36.04 -8.05
CA SER A 14 7.62 36.30 -6.70
C SER A 14 8.97 35.63 -6.45
N GLN A 15 10.01 36.44 -6.21
CA GLN A 15 11.34 35.94 -5.84
C GLN A 15 11.34 35.20 -4.51
N HIS A 16 10.54 35.66 -3.54
CA HIS A 16 10.42 35.00 -2.23
C HIS A 16 9.91 33.56 -2.34
N LEU A 17 8.83 33.34 -3.10
CA LEU A 17 8.28 31.99 -3.32
C LEU A 17 9.24 31.07 -4.08
N LYS A 18 10.07 31.62 -4.97
CA LYS A 18 11.13 30.86 -5.65
C LYS A 18 12.20 30.41 -4.66
N ILE A 19 12.63 31.28 -3.74
CA ILE A 19 13.61 30.95 -2.70
C ILE A 19 13.05 29.87 -1.78
N GLU A 20 11.82 30.02 -1.31
CA GLU A 20 11.15 29.05 -0.45
C GLU A 20 11.03 27.67 -1.12
N LEU A 21 10.63 27.63 -2.39
CA LEU A 21 10.58 26.39 -3.15
C LEU A 21 11.96 25.73 -3.27
N ASN A 22 13.00 26.50 -3.56
CA ASN A 22 14.37 25.99 -3.67
C ASN A 22 14.88 25.45 -2.33
N LEU A 23 14.57 26.12 -1.22
CA LEU A 23 14.89 25.63 0.12
C LEU A 23 14.19 24.31 0.42
N ALA A 24 12.88 24.21 0.14
CA ALA A 24 12.12 22.99 0.32
C ALA A 24 12.65 21.84 -0.57
N ALA A 25 13.03 22.14 -1.81
CA ALA A 25 13.64 21.16 -2.72
C ALA A 25 15.02 20.72 -2.22
N ALA A 26 15.84 21.63 -1.71
CA ALA A 26 17.15 21.33 -1.14
C ALA A 26 17.02 20.47 0.13
N GLN A 27 16.08 20.79 1.02
CA GLN A 27 15.76 19.98 2.20
C GLN A 27 15.29 18.58 1.80
N ALA A 28 14.39 18.47 0.83
CA ALA A 28 13.94 17.17 0.33
C ALA A 28 15.10 16.36 -0.26
N LYS A 29 16.02 17.00 -1.00
CA LYS A 29 17.21 16.33 -1.55
C LYS A 29 18.17 15.86 -0.46
N ARG A 30 18.39 16.66 0.59
CA ARG A 30 19.21 16.26 1.73
C ARG A 30 18.60 15.06 2.44
N TYR A 31 17.31 15.12 2.73
CA TYR A 31 16.59 14.01 3.35
C TYR A 31 16.63 12.74 2.51
N THR A 32 16.49 12.83 1.17
CA THR A 32 16.59 11.64 0.31
C THR A 32 17.98 11.02 0.37
N LEU A 33 19.05 11.82 0.39
CA LEU A 33 20.42 11.30 0.50
C LEU A 33 20.68 10.64 1.87
N GLU A 34 20.18 11.24 2.95
CA GLU A 34 20.25 10.67 4.30
C GLU A 34 19.48 9.35 4.38
N LEU A 35 18.29 9.30 3.78
CA LEU A 35 17.46 8.10 3.72
C LEU A 35 18.11 7.00 2.87
N ASP A 36 18.66 7.34 1.71
CA ASP A 36 19.38 6.38 0.85
C ASP A 36 20.56 5.76 1.60
N THR A 37 21.31 6.57 2.35
CA THR A 37 22.43 6.10 3.17
C THR A 37 21.96 5.17 4.29
N SER A 38 20.92 5.58 5.03
CA SER A 38 20.34 4.80 6.13
C SER A 38 19.75 3.47 5.65
N THR A 39 18.96 3.51 4.57
CA THR A 39 18.37 2.31 3.96
C THR A 39 19.44 1.36 3.43
N TRP A 40 20.52 1.89 2.83
CA TRP A 40 21.66 1.09 2.42
C TRP A 40 22.36 0.42 3.60
N GLN A 41 22.58 1.14 4.71
CA GLN A 41 23.16 0.58 5.93
C GLN A 41 22.29 -0.54 6.51
N ILE A 42 20.97 -0.35 6.60
CA ILE A 42 20.03 -1.37 7.04
C ILE A 42 20.10 -2.60 6.13
N HIS A 43 20.13 -2.39 4.81
CA HIS A 43 20.23 -3.46 3.83
C HIS A 43 21.55 -4.23 3.96
N TYR A 44 22.68 -3.54 4.13
CA TYR A 44 23.99 -4.13 4.38
C TYR A 44 23.99 -4.96 5.69
N ASN A 45 23.49 -4.40 6.79
CA ASN A 45 23.38 -5.08 8.08
C ASN A 45 22.45 -6.30 8.04
N SER A 46 21.56 -6.38 7.05
CA SER A 46 20.69 -7.54 6.84
C SER A 46 21.40 -8.74 6.20
N PHE A 47 22.67 -8.61 5.81
CA PHE A 47 23.51 -9.74 5.39
C PHE A 47 24.17 -10.38 6.61
N ASN A 48 24.02 -11.69 6.72
CA ASN A 48 24.60 -12.53 7.77
C ASN A 48 24.92 -13.92 7.21
N GLU A 49 25.47 -14.80 8.04
CA GLU A 49 25.85 -16.18 7.66
C GLU A 49 24.70 -17.01 7.09
N ARG A 50 23.45 -16.66 7.43
CA ARG A 50 22.24 -17.34 6.93
C ARG A 50 21.69 -16.71 5.64
N THR A 51 22.39 -15.74 5.07
CA THR A 51 21.90 -15.04 3.88
C THR A 51 22.05 -15.91 2.64
N GLY A 52 20.92 -16.40 2.12
CA GLY A 52 20.90 -17.26 0.94
C GLY A 52 21.44 -16.58 -0.33
N LEU A 53 22.06 -17.38 -1.20
CA LEU A 53 22.67 -16.97 -2.47
C LEU A 53 21.74 -16.14 -3.36
N LYS A 54 20.43 -16.42 -3.34
CA LYS A 54 19.41 -15.67 -4.11
C LYS A 54 19.35 -14.18 -3.73
N LYS A 55 19.49 -13.84 -2.44
CA LYS A 55 19.48 -12.46 -1.96
C LYS A 55 20.76 -11.74 -2.37
N VAL A 56 21.92 -12.38 -2.20
CA VAL A 56 23.23 -11.89 -2.63
C VAL A 56 23.23 -11.59 -4.13
N TRP A 57 22.80 -12.55 -4.96
CA TRP A 57 22.76 -12.39 -6.40
C TRP A 57 21.81 -11.27 -6.86
N ARG A 58 20.66 -11.11 -6.18
CA ARG A 58 19.73 -10.01 -6.46
C ARG A 58 20.37 -8.66 -6.16
N THR A 59 21.04 -8.51 -5.02
CA THR A 59 21.73 -7.27 -4.66
C THR A 59 22.87 -6.95 -5.61
N TYR A 60 23.69 -7.95 -5.98
CA TYR A 60 24.74 -7.79 -7.00
C TYR A 60 24.17 -7.30 -8.33
N LYS A 61 23.08 -7.90 -8.85
CA LYS A 61 22.46 -7.46 -10.10
C LYS A 61 21.89 -6.04 -10.01
N GLY A 62 21.40 -5.64 -8.84
CA GLY A 62 20.99 -4.26 -8.55
C GLY A 62 22.15 -3.28 -8.65
N MET A 63 23.26 -3.58 -7.97
CA MET A 63 24.48 -2.75 -8.00
C MET A 63 25.13 -2.70 -9.39
N ALA A 64 25.09 -3.79 -10.14
CA ALA A 64 25.61 -3.85 -11.51
C ALA A 64 24.74 -3.10 -12.53
N GLY A 65 23.66 -2.44 -12.12
CA GLY A 65 22.72 -1.73 -13.00
C GLY A 65 21.91 -2.66 -13.91
N LYS A 66 21.97 -3.98 -13.68
CA LYS A 66 21.28 -5.02 -14.49
C LYS A 66 19.91 -5.38 -13.91
N THR A 67 19.24 -4.41 -13.29
CA THR A 67 17.82 -4.54 -12.95
C THR A 67 17.01 -4.42 -14.22
N LYS A 68 16.79 -5.56 -14.89
CA LYS A 68 15.76 -5.66 -15.91
C LYS A 68 14.43 -5.27 -15.25
N SER A 69 13.74 -4.26 -15.81
CA SER A 69 12.35 -4.04 -15.44
C SER A 69 11.60 -5.35 -15.70
N LYS A 70 10.70 -5.73 -14.79
CA LYS A 70 9.83 -6.89 -15.02
C LYS A 70 8.79 -6.47 -16.05
N ASN A 71 9.17 -6.51 -17.33
CA ASN A 71 8.27 -6.11 -18.39
C ASN A 71 7.50 -7.31 -18.94
N THR A 72 6.75 -7.98 -18.06
CA THR A 72 6.03 -9.21 -18.40
C THR A 72 5.00 -8.97 -19.51
N GLY A 73 4.30 -7.83 -19.47
CA GLY A 73 3.32 -7.43 -20.48
C GLY A 73 3.97 -7.24 -21.86
N SER A 74 4.98 -6.39 -21.98
CA SER A 74 5.64 -6.18 -23.28
C SER A 74 6.34 -7.42 -23.80
N ASN A 75 6.95 -8.24 -22.92
CA ASN A 75 7.56 -9.49 -23.36
C ASN A 75 6.51 -10.48 -23.91
N LEU A 76 5.33 -10.52 -23.30
CA LEU A 76 4.22 -11.35 -23.77
C LEU A 76 3.65 -10.80 -25.09
N ALA A 77 3.46 -9.50 -25.21
CA ALA A 77 3.03 -8.84 -26.44
C ALA A 77 4.02 -9.11 -27.60
N LEU A 78 5.32 -8.96 -27.33
CA LEU A 78 6.40 -9.29 -28.28
C LEU A 78 6.38 -10.77 -28.68
N HIS A 79 6.18 -11.68 -27.73
CA HIS A 79 6.10 -13.12 -28.00
C HIS A 79 4.89 -13.48 -28.86
N MET A 80 3.77 -12.79 -28.65
CA MET A 80 2.52 -12.97 -29.39
C MET A 80 2.49 -12.18 -30.71
N HIS A 81 3.54 -11.42 -31.03
CA HIS A 81 3.61 -10.54 -32.20
C HIS A 81 2.46 -9.53 -32.29
N ILE A 82 1.99 -9.03 -31.13
CA ILE A 82 0.92 -8.03 -31.02
C ILE A 82 1.44 -6.79 -30.28
N SER A 83 0.72 -5.69 -30.42
CA SER A 83 0.97 -4.48 -29.63
C SER A 83 0.54 -4.67 -28.16
N GLU A 84 1.08 -3.84 -27.27
CA GLU A 84 0.68 -3.85 -25.86
C GLU A 84 -0.80 -3.49 -25.67
N ASP A 85 -1.32 -2.60 -26.52
CA ASP A 85 -2.73 -2.20 -26.50
C ASP A 85 -3.64 -3.37 -26.90
N GLU A 86 -3.29 -4.11 -27.96
CA GLU A 86 -4.02 -5.32 -28.36
C GLU A 86 -3.98 -6.41 -27.30
N LEU A 87 -2.83 -6.59 -26.64
CA LEU A 87 -2.72 -7.52 -25.51
C LEU A 87 -3.66 -7.10 -24.36
N ALA A 88 -3.76 -5.79 -24.07
CA ALA A 88 -4.65 -5.27 -23.06
C ALA A 88 -6.13 -5.49 -23.42
N THR A 89 -6.50 -5.30 -24.69
CA THR A 89 -7.86 -5.57 -25.18
C THR A 89 -8.20 -7.06 -25.07
N LEU A 90 -7.32 -7.96 -25.53
CA LEU A 90 -7.53 -9.40 -25.40
C LEU A 90 -7.62 -9.85 -23.94
N ALA A 91 -6.78 -9.29 -23.07
CA ALA A 91 -6.86 -9.57 -21.64
C ALA A 91 -8.19 -9.06 -21.05
N ALA A 92 -8.66 -7.88 -21.45
CA ALA A 92 -9.94 -7.35 -21.00
C ALA A 92 -11.10 -8.25 -21.43
N GLU A 93 -11.13 -8.73 -22.67
CA GLU A 93 -12.17 -9.64 -23.17
C GLU A 93 -12.18 -10.98 -22.43
N ILE A 94 -11.01 -11.54 -22.14
CA ILE A 94 -10.88 -12.86 -21.50
C ILE A 94 -11.20 -12.78 -19.99
N PHE A 95 -10.63 -11.80 -19.29
CA PHE A 95 -10.72 -11.71 -17.82
C PHE A 95 -11.93 -10.90 -17.34
N PHE A 96 -12.46 -10.01 -18.17
CA PHE A 96 -13.57 -9.12 -17.85
C PHE A 96 -14.60 -9.07 -18.98
N PRO A 97 -15.25 -10.19 -19.31
CA PRO A 97 -16.28 -10.20 -20.35
C PRO A 97 -17.42 -9.25 -19.95
N GLN A 98 -17.47 -8.08 -20.58
CA GLN A 98 -18.55 -7.13 -20.40
C GLN A 98 -19.73 -7.55 -21.28
N PRO A 99 -20.95 -7.67 -20.75
CA PRO A 99 -22.12 -7.88 -21.59
C PRO A 99 -22.33 -6.67 -22.51
N SER A 100 -22.63 -6.91 -23.79
CA SER A 100 -22.80 -5.88 -24.84
C SER A 100 -23.89 -4.86 -24.55
N THR A 101 -24.80 -5.21 -23.63
CA THR A 101 -25.87 -4.39 -23.10
C THR A 101 -25.99 -4.71 -21.61
N PRO A 102 -25.83 -3.74 -20.70
CA PRO A 102 -26.17 -3.97 -19.30
C PRO A 102 -27.67 -4.27 -19.27
N SER A 103 -28.05 -5.50 -18.91
CA SER A 103 -29.46 -5.75 -18.67
C SER A 103 -29.88 -4.88 -17.47
N PRO A 104 -31.06 -4.24 -17.47
CA PRO A 104 -31.53 -3.48 -16.31
C PRO A 104 -31.66 -4.37 -15.05
N SER A 105 -31.61 -5.68 -15.23
CA SER A 105 -31.60 -6.72 -14.20
C SER A 105 -30.20 -6.99 -13.60
N ASP A 106 -29.11 -6.59 -14.26
CA ASP A 106 -27.72 -6.73 -13.79
C ASP A 106 -27.24 -5.51 -13.00
N CYS A 107 -28.08 -4.48 -12.88
CA CYS A 107 -27.86 -3.43 -11.89
C CYS A 107 -27.88 -4.08 -10.52
N TYR A 108 -26.79 -3.91 -9.74
CA TYR A 108 -26.68 -4.38 -8.37
C TYR A 108 -28.01 -4.18 -7.64
N GLN A 109 -28.69 -5.28 -7.34
CA GLN A 109 -29.87 -5.22 -6.49
C GLN A 109 -29.38 -4.80 -5.11
N ILE A 110 -29.91 -3.68 -4.61
CA ILE A 110 -29.73 -3.31 -3.21
C ILE A 110 -30.30 -4.48 -2.42
N GLN A 111 -29.42 -5.27 -1.80
CA GLN A 111 -29.85 -6.27 -0.84
C GLN A 111 -30.55 -5.50 0.28
N THR A 112 -31.86 -5.64 0.39
CA THR A 112 -32.58 -5.25 1.61
C THR A 112 -31.92 -5.99 2.76
N GLU A 113 -31.46 -5.25 3.77
CA GLU A 113 -30.87 -5.77 5.00
C GLU A 113 -31.75 -6.91 5.53
N ASN A 114 -31.33 -8.15 5.26
CA ASN A 114 -31.90 -9.29 5.93
C ASN A 114 -31.29 -9.26 7.32
N ALA A 115 -31.99 -8.67 8.29
CA ALA A 115 -31.56 -8.46 9.68
C ALA A 115 -31.24 -9.75 10.50
N HIS A 116 -31.01 -10.88 9.82
CA HIS A 116 -30.82 -12.20 10.39
C HIS A 116 -29.74 -13.01 9.65
N LEU A 117 -28.76 -12.35 9.02
CA LEU A 117 -27.55 -13.05 8.61
C LEU A 117 -26.69 -13.33 9.86
N PRO A 118 -26.01 -14.50 9.95
CA PRO A 118 -25.08 -14.78 11.05
C PRO A 118 -23.97 -13.72 11.17
N GLU A 119 -23.66 -13.03 10.06
CA GLU A 119 -22.67 -11.97 9.96
C GLU A 119 -23.09 -10.67 10.69
N ASP A 120 -24.39 -10.50 10.98
CA ASP A 120 -24.94 -9.38 11.74
C ASP A 120 -25.10 -9.71 13.25
N SER A 121 -24.53 -10.83 13.71
CA SER A 121 -24.53 -11.19 15.12
C SER A 121 -23.51 -10.38 15.92
N LEU A 122 -23.75 -10.22 17.22
CA LEU A 122 -22.82 -9.53 18.11
C LEU A 122 -21.47 -10.26 18.12
N PHE A 123 -20.38 -9.48 18.13
CA PHE A 123 -19.03 -10.02 18.19
C PHE A 123 -18.83 -10.88 19.43
N THR A 124 -18.18 -12.02 19.24
CA THR A 124 -17.81 -12.91 20.34
C THR A 124 -16.43 -12.56 20.89
N MET A 125 -16.18 -12.91 22.15
CA MET A 125 -14.85 -12.75 22.76
C MET A 125 -13.75 -13.45 21.97
N GLY A 126 -14.06 -14.61 21.38
CA GLY A 126 -13.11 -15.35 20.54
C GLY A 126 -12.70 -14.58 19.29
N GLU A 127 -13.65 -13.89 18.65
CA GLU A 127 -13.39 -13.06 17.48
C GLU A 127 -12.58 -11.82 17.85
N LEU A 128 -12.86 -11.18 18.99
CA LEU A 128 -12.09 -10.04 19.49
C LEU A 128 -10.62 -10.42 19.71
N VAL A 129 -10.37 -11.53 20.42
CA VAL A 129 -9.01 -12.03 20.68
C VAL A 129 -8.31 -12.43 19.38
N PHE A 130 -9.03 -13.10 18.47
CA PHE A 130 -8.49 -13.49 17.18
C PHE A 130 -8.12 -12.27 16.32
N ALA A 131 -8.97 -11.25 16.28
CA ALA A 131 -8.73 -10.01 15.56
C ALA A 131 -7.51 -9.26 16.12
N LEU A 132 -7.41 -9.14 17.45
CA LEU A 132 -6.27 -8.51 18.11
C LEU A 132 -4.96 -9.24 17.80
N ASN A 133 -4.96 -10.59 17.79
CA ASN A 133 -3.79 -11.40 17.48
C ASN A 133 -3.38 -11.34 16.00
N SER A 134 -4.36 -11.25 15.10
CA SER A 134 -4.14 -11.17 13.65
C SER A 134 -3.69 -9.77 13.19
N ALA A 135 -4.01 -8.74 13.96
CA ALA A 135 -3.61 -7.37 13.67
C ALA A 135 -2.08 -7.18 13.75
N LYS A 136 -1.51 -6.39 12.84
CA LYS A 136 -0.08 -6.08 12.84
C LYS A 136 0.24 -5.08 13.95
N CYS A 137 1.16 -5.42 14.85
CA CYS A 137 1.54 -4.55 15.98
C CYS A 137 2.23 -3.24 15.58
N ASN A 138 2.83 -3.17 14.39
CA ASN A 138 3.62 -2.02 13.93
C ASN A 138 2.82 -1.09 13.01
N THR A 139 1.49 -1.03 13.18
CA THR A 139 0.65 -0.07 12.46
C THR A 139 0.61 1.26 13.22
N ALA A 140 0.43 2.36 12.48
CA ALA A 140 0.14 3.64 13.10
C ALA A 140 -1.16 3.52 13.94
N PRO A 141 -1.22 4.15 15.12
CA PRO A 141 -2.42 4.15 15.93
C PRO A 141 -3.57 4.85 15.20
N GLY A 142 -4.80 4.49 15.56
CA GLY A 142 -6.00 5.12 15.03
C GLY A 142 -6.17 6.59 15.46
N PRO A 143 -7.27 7.25 15.07
CA PRO A 143 -7.58 8.63 15.49
C PRO A 143 -7.66 8.81 17.01
N ASP A 144 -8.05 7.75 17.71
CA ASP A 144 -8.09 7.59 19.17
C ASP A 144 -6.70 7.48 19.82
N ARG A 145 -5.64 7.33 19.01
CA ARG A 145 -4.25 7.14 19.44
C ARG A 145 -4.00 5.86 20.23
N ILE A 146 -4.94 4.92 20.22
CA ILE A 146 -4.80 3.62 20.87
C ILE A 146 -4.03 2.70 19.93
N THR A 147 -2.99 2.06 20.44
CA THR A 147 -2.21 1.09 19.67
C THR A 147 -2.77 -0.31 19.85
N ILE A 148 -2.60 -1.18 18.84
CA ILE A 148 -2.93 -2.60 18.95
C ILE A 148 -2.19 -3.26 20.13
N HIS A 149 -0.98 -2.79 20.44
CA HIS A 149 -0.24 -3.28 21.61
C HIS A 149 -0.96 -2.94 22.92
N ALA A 150 -1.50 -1.74 23.05
CA ALA A 150 -2.26 -1.35 24.24
C ALA A 150 -3.52 -2.21 24.42
N LEU A 151 -4.25 -2.48 23.32
CA LEU A 151 -5.44 -3.33 23.35
C LEU A 151 -5.12 -4.79 23.72
N ARG A 152 -3.98 -5.32 23.29
CA ARG A 152 -3.53 -6.68 23.67
C ARG A 152 -3.12 -6.81 25.14
N SER A 153 -2.77 -5.72 25.79
CA SER A 153 -2.36 -5.72 27.20
C SER A 153 -3.50 -5.47 28.18
N LEU A 154 -4.74 -5.39 27.69
CA LEU A 154 -5.91 -5.18 28.55
C LEU A 154 -6.21 -6.43 29.40
N PRO A 155 -6.59 -6.25 30.68
CA PRO A 155 -7.20 -7.30 31.48
C PRO A 155 -8.48 -7.87 30.84
N ASP A 156 -8.79 -9.13 31.12
CA ASP A 156 -9.96 -9.82 30.57
C ASP A 156 -11.30 -9.12 30.89
N ILE A 157 -11.38 -8.44 32.04
CA ILE A 157 -12.56 -7.66 32.46
C ILE A 157 -12.77 -6.46 31.52
N ASP A 158 -11.70 -5.73 31.23
CA ASP A 158 -11.75 -4.55 30.35
C ASP A 158 -12.02 -4.96 28.89
N MET A 159 -11.59 -6.15 28.48
CA MET A 159 -11.94 -6.72 27.17
C MET A 159 -13.42 -7.05 27.06
N GLN A 160 -14.07 -7.51 28.14
CA GLN A 160 -15.52 -7.76 28.16
C GLN A 160 -16.30 -6.45 28.08
N ASP A 161 -15.85 -5.41 28.77
CA ASP A 161 -16.46 -4.08 28.68
C ASP A 161 -16.34 -3.50 27.27
N LEU A 162 -15.20 -3.71 26.61
CA LEU A 162 -15.01 -3.33 25.20
C LEU A 162 -15.95 -4.10 24.26
N LEU A 163 -16.16 -5.40 24.51
CA LEU A 163 -17.08 -6.23 23.73
C LEU A 163 -18.54 -5.76 23.87
N ASN A 164 -18.95 -5.39 25.09
CA ASN A 164 -20.30 -4.92 25.39
C ASN A 164 -20.60 -3.51 24.85
N TRP A 165 -19.56 -2.76 24.47
CA TRP A 165 -19.70 -1.42 23.90
C TRP A 165 -20.10 -1.45 22.42
N PHE A 166 -19.78 -2.54 21.70
CA PHE A 166 -20.15 -2.77 20.29
C PHE A 166 -21.46 -3.55 20.18
#